data_AF-A0A6V7JY70-F1
#
_entry.id   AF-A0A6V7JY70-F1
#
_cell.length_a   1.000
_cell.length_b   1.000
_cell.length_c   1.000
_cell.angle_alpha   90.00
_cell.angle_beta   90.00
_cell.angle_gamma   90.00
#
_symmetry.space_group_name_H-M   'P 1'
#
loop_
_entity.id
_entity.type
_entity.pdbx_description
1 polymer ?
#
loop_
_entity_poly.entity_id
_entity_poly.type
_entity_poly.pdbx_seq_one_letter_code
_entity_poly.pdbx_strand_id
1 'polypeptide(L)'
;GYRTIAVNQTLDESALEVDKKKKKGQKGDKTNDALNTIVNPLDIEDMKHDFKDKLVILSRLTFSFADSTKTYTLAQCPGLKKFDLYGITPKNQQALQFACAQLSFDILSIKPGTSGLRFTRKLYLQAVERGVHFEIHYGDVIDRVNRKNTIHYSHLFHVYGKSK
;
A
#
# COMPACT_ATOMS: atom_id res chain seq x y z
N GLY A 1 23.12 2.00 12.87
CA GLY A 1 21.71 1.86 13.33
C GLY A 1 20.80 2.65 12.41
N TYR A 2 19.49 2.37 12.44
CA TYR A 2 18.49 3.16 11.70
C TYR A 2 18.10 4.41 12.51
N ARG A 3 17.73 5.49 11.82
CA ARG A 3 17.21 6.74 12.44
C ARG A 3 15.69 6.84 12.38
N THR A 4 15.09 6.26 11.34
CA THR A 4 13.66 6.35 11.06
C THR A 4 13.13 4.97 10.74
N ILE A 5 11.98 4.63 11.31
CA ILE A 5 11.27 3.38 11.05
C ILE A 5 9.82 3.69 10.71
N ALA A 6 9.24 2.94 9.77
CA ALA A 6 7.83 3.00 9.46
C ALA A 6 7.18 1.67 9.80
N VAL A 7 6.21 1.68 10.70
CA VAL A 7 5.44 0.50 11.10
C VAL A 7 4.34 0.28 10.07
N ASN A 8 4.45 -0.80 9.31
CA ASN A 8 3.52 -1.11 8.24
C ASN A 8 2.34 -1.96 8.72
N GLN A 9 1.13 -1.51 8.43
CA GLN A 9 -0.10 -2.27 8.52
C GLN A 9 -0.58 -2.66 7.12
N THR A 10 -0.95 -3.92 6.94
CA THR A 10 -1.47 -4.41 5.65
C THR A 10 -2.97 -4.60 5.73
N LEU A 11 -3.70 -3.99 4.80
CA LEU A 11 -5.13 -4.17 4.64
C LEU A 11 -5.42 -4.83 3.29
N ASP A 12 -6.16 -5.93 3.31
CA ASP A 12 -6.63 -6.59 2.09
C ASP A 12 -8.07 -6.15 1.77
N GLU A 13 -8.39 -5.99 0.48
CA GLU A 13 -9.73 -5.65 0.02
C GLU A 13 -10.84 -6.58 0.53
N SER A 14 -10.53 -7.84 0.89
CA SER A 14 -11.50 -8.78 1.45
C SER A 14 -11.99 -8.35 2.83
N ALA A 15 -11.18 -7.60 3.60
CA ALA A 15 -11.58 -7.06 4.89
C ALA A 15 -12.72 -6.04 4.77
N LEU A 16 -12.86 -5.40 3.60
CA LEU A 16 -13.93 -4.45 3.30
C LEU A 16 -15.27 -5.14 2.94
N GLU A 17 -15.28 -6.45 2.69
CA GLU A 17 -16.49 -7.20 2.30
C GLU A 17 -17.26 -7.78 3.48
N VAL A 18 -16.63 -7.96 4.64
CA VAL A 18 -17.21 -8.67 5.80
C VAL A 18 -18.47 -7.97 6.33
N ASP A 19 -18.64 -6.67 6.06
CA ASP A 19 -19.82 -5.90 6.49
C ASP A 19 -21.11 -6.18 5.71
N LYS A 20 -21.06 -6.80 4.51
CA LYS A 20 -22.30 -7.09 3.76
C LYS A 20 -23.07 -8.31 4.27
N LYS A 21 -22.43 -9.25 4.99
CA LYS A 21 -23.07 -10.51 5.41
C LYS A 21 -23.75 -10.46 6.78
N LYS A 22 -23.59 -9.40 7.59
CA LYS A 22 -24.11 -9.38 8.97
C LYS A 22 -25.30 -8.47 9.29
N LYS A 23 -25.79 -7.57 8.43
CA LYS A 23 -27.00 -6.77 8.74
C LYS A 23 -27.91 -6.50 7.56
N LYS A 24 -28.89 -7.40 7.37
CA LYS A 24 -30.16 -7.09 6.71
C LYS A 24 -31.01 -6.25 7.68
N GLY A 25 -30.74 -4.95 7.75
CA GLY A 25 -31.55 -3.99 8.53
C GLY A 25 -30.74 -2.96 9.32
N GLN A 26 -30.37 -1.84 8.67
CA GLN A 26 -30.22 -0.47 9.19
C GLN A 26 -29.27 0.30 8.26
N LYS A 27 -29.86 1.15 7.40
CA LYS A 27 -29.16 2.06 6.47
C LYS A 27 -28.63 3.27 7.25
N GLY A 28 -27.43 3.75 6.90
CA GLY A 28 -27.01 5.12 7.18
C GLY A 28 -25.59 5.29 7.72
N ASP A 29 -25.38 4.95 9.00
CA ASP A 29 -24.21 5.46 9.75
C ASP A 29 -23.14 4.41 10.11
N LYS A 30 -23.53 3.15 10.32
CA LYS A 30 -22.65 2.13 10.91
C LYS A 30 -21.50 1.67 10.01
N THR A 31 -21.59 1.90 8.70
CA THR A 31 -20.55 1.50 7.73
C THR A 31 -19.31 2.38 7.82
N ASN A 32 -19.45 3.67 8.13
CA ASN A 32 -18.30 4.56 8.29
C ASN A 32 -17.54 4.26 9.58
N ASP A 33 -18.24 3.93 10.67
CA ASP A 33 -17.60 3.55 11.94
C ASP A 33 -16.86 2.21 11.86
N ALA A 34 -17.42 1.21 11.17
CA ALA A 34 -16.76 -0.07 10.95
C ALA A 34 -15.48 0.09 10.11
N LEU A 35 -15.54 0.87 9.02
CA LEU A 35 -14.39 1.17 8.19
C LEU A 35 -13.33 1.99 8.94
N ASN A 36 -13.73 2.98 9.74
CA ASN A 36 -12.81 3.74 10.57
C ASN A 36 -12.13 2.88 11.63
N THR A 37 -12.83 1.86 12.16
CA THR A 37 -12.25 0.90 13.11
C THR A 37 -11.20 0.02 12.44
N ILE A 38 -11.44 -0.40 11.19
CA ILE A 38 -10.53 -1.25 10.42
C ILE A 38 -9.29 -0.46 9.94
N VAL A 39 -9.47 0.83 9.61
CA VAL A 39 -8.44 1.69 8.99
C VAL A 39 -7.82 2.63 10.04
N ASN A 40 -7.84 2.28 11.32
CA ASN A 40 -7.16 3.06 12.34
C ASN A 40 -5.71 2.58 12.48
N PRO A 41 -4.72 3.50 12.53
CA PRO A 41 -3.35 3.12 12.86
C PRO A 41 -3.28 2.35 14.18
N LEU A 42 -2.34 1.41 14.27
CA LEU A 42 -1.96 0.80 15.54
C LEU A 42 -1.55 1.91 16.51
N ASP A 43 -1.91 1.76 17.76
CA ASP A 43 -1.39 2.63 18.79
C ASP A 43 0.11 2.39 18.94
N ILE A 44 0.88 3.39 18.55
CA ILE A 44 2.34 3.40 18.59
C ILE A 44 2.85 4.55 19.48
N GLU A 45 1.98 5.18 20.27
CA GLU A 45 2.37 6.31 21.12
C GLU A 45 3.37 5.90 22.20
N ASP A 46 3.16 4.74 22.84
CA ASP A 46 4.13 4.19 23.80
C ASP A 46 5.50 3.96 23.15
N MET A 47 5.52 3.40 21.94
CA MET A 47 6.76 3.20 21.18
C MET A 47 7.41 4.53 20.82
N LYS A 48 6.64 5.54 20.40
CA LYS A 48 7.18 6.88 20.10
C LYS A 48 7.75 7.52 21.36
N HIS A 49 7.13 7.33 22.51
CA HIS A 49 7.59 7.84 23.78
C HIS A 49 8.92 7.18 24.20
N ASP A 50 8.99 5.85 24.17
CA ASP A 50 10.19 5.09 24.58
C ASP A 50 11.42 5.37 23.72
N PHE A 51 11.20 5.78 22.46
CA PHE A 51 12.26 6.04 21.48
C PHE A 51 12.35 7.51 21.00
N LYS A 52 11.70 8.45 21.70
CA LYS A 52 11.48 9.85 21.27
C LYS A 52 12.72 10.59 20.73
N ASP A 53 13.90 10.30 21.26
CA ASP A 53 15.17 10.93 20.86
C ASP A 53 16.14 9.99 20.13
N LYS A 54 15.72 8.73 19.93
CA LYS A 54 16.54 7.67 19.32
C LYS A 54 16.05 7.32 17.91
N LEU A 55 14.73 7.30 17.70
CA LEU A 55 14.11 6.89 16.45
C LEU A 55 12.92 7.78 16.12
N VAL A 56 12.78 8.10 14.84
CA VAL A 56 11.54 8.66 14.29
C VAL A 56 10.65 7.49 13.86
N ILE A 57 9.51 7.31 14.53
CA ILE A 57 8.56 6.23 14.24
C ILE A 57 7.36 6.79 13.48
N LEU A 58 7.14 6.26 12.28
CA LEU A 58 6.04 6.60 11.39
C LEU A 58 5.05 5.44 11.28
N SER A 59 3.81 5.75 10.98
CA SER A 59 2.74 4.80 10.68
C SER A 59 2.54 4.69 9.16
N ARG A 60 2.42 3.47 8.65
CA ARG A 60 2.22 3.21 7.23
C ARG A 60 1.07 2.24 7.03
N LEU A 61 0.17 2.55 6.10
CA LEU A 61 -0.83 1.61 5.60
C LEU A 61 -0.42 1.10 4.23
N THR A 62 -0.47 -0.20 3.99
CA THR A 62 -0.35 -0.81 2.65
C THR A 62 -1.66 -1.51 2.28
N PHE A 63 -2.36 -1.01 1.28
CA PHE A 63 -3.65 -1.57 0.84
C PHE A 63 -3.49 -2.46 -0.40
N SER A 64 -3.92 -3.73 -0.29
CA SER A 64 -3.92 -4.66 -1.42
C SER A 64 -5.30 -4.78 -2.05
N PHE A 65 -5.38 -4.53 -3.36
CA PHE A 65 -6.67 -4.43 -4.06
C PHE A 65 -6.63 -5.00 -5.48
N ALA A 66 -7.79 -5.49 -5.92
CA ALA A 66 -8.09 -5.89 -7.29
C ALA A 66 -9.15 -4.96 -7.92
N ASP A 67 -10.10 -4.46 -7.12
CA ASP A 67 -11.22 -3.61 -7.56
C ASP A 67 -10.96 -2.12 -7.26
N SER A 68 -11.06 -1.27 -8.28
CA SER A 68 -10.88 0.19 -8.16
C SER A 68 -11.97 0.83 -7.28
N THR A 69 -13.18 0.28 -7.25
CA THR A 69 -14.32 0.82 -6.49
C THR A 69 -14.05 0.84 -4.99
N LYS A 70 -13.48 -0.26 -4.47
CA LYS A 70 -13.11 -0.40 -3.05
C LYS A 70 -12.03 0.59 -2.64
N THR A 71 -11.15 0.94 -3.58
CA THR A 71 -10.09 1.91 -3.35
C THR A 71 -10.65 3.32 -3.16
N TYR A 72 -11.67 3.69 -3.93
CA TYR A 72 -12.36 4.97 -3.72
C TYR A 72 -13.04 5.04 -2.35
N THR A 73 -13.68 3.95 -1.90
CA THR A 73 -14.26 3.88 -0.55
C THR A 73 -13.20 4.09 0.53
N LEU A 74 -12.03 3.44 0.39
CA LEU A 74 -10.92 3.61 1.33
C LEU A 74 -10.36 5.03 1.31
N ALA A 75 -10.23 5.65 0.14
CA ALA A 75 -9.71 7.01 0.00
C ALA A 75 -10.60 8.08 0.67
N GLN A 76 -11.90 7.81 0.83
CA GLN A 76 -12.83 8.67 1.56
C GLN A 76 -12.82 8.43 3.07
N CYS A 77 -12.17 7.37 3.55
CA CYS A 77 -12.14 7.01 4.96
C CYS A 77 -11.30 8.03 5.76
N PRO A 78 -11.87 8.69 6.79
CA PRO A 78 -11.12 9.62 7.64
C PRO A 78 -9.90 8.97 8.32
N GLY A 79 -9.99 7.67 8.66
CA GLY A 79 -8.90 6.90 9.26
C GLY A 79 -7.62 6.90 8.42
N LEU A 80 -7.74 6.96 7.08
CA LEU A 80 -6.59 6.97 6.19
C LEU A 80 -5.68 8.18 6.41
N LYS A 81 -6.26 9.34 6.77
CA LYS A 81 -5.52 10.58 7.02
C LYS A 81 -4.67 10.55 8.29
N LYS A 82 -4.86 9.54 9.14
CA LYS A 82 -4.07 9.36 10.37
C LYS A 82 -2.74 8.67 10.12
N PHE A 83 -2.55 8.07 8.95
CA PHE A 83 -1.28 7.45 8.57
C PHE A 83 -0.30 8.49 8.03
N ASP A 84 0.98 8.29 8.30
CA ASP A 84 2.05 9.14 7.76
C ASP A 84 2.39 8.76 6.30
N LEU A 85 2.21 7.48 5.93
CA LEU A 85 2.48 6.96 4.60
C LEU A 85 1.35 6.06 4.11
N TYR A 86 0.96 6.25 2.84
CA TYR A 86 0.00 5.40 2.16
C TYR A 86 0.66 4.64 1.01
N GLY A 87 0.74 3.31 1.17
CA GLY A 87 1.21 2.37 0.17
C GLY A 87 0.09 1.53 -0.42
N ILE A 88 0.33 0.97 -1.60
CA ILE A 88 -0.60 0.07 -2.27
C ILE A 88 0.09 -1.18 -2.81
N THR A 89 -0.68 -2.25 -2.99
CA THR A 89 -0.23 -3.48 -3.67
C THR A 89 -1.32 -3.98 -4.63
N PRO A 90 -1.24 -3.64 -5.93
CA PRO A 90 -2.23 -4.08 -6.89
C PRO A 90 -2.16 -5.61 -7.09
N LYS A 91 -3.31 -6.28 -7.17
CA LYS A 91 -3.41 -7.75 -7.35
C LYS A 91 -3.53 -8.17 -8.81
N ASN A 92 -3.93 -7.27 -9.72
CA ASN A 92 -4.13 -7.56 -11.13
C ASN A 92 -3.66 -6.39 -12.03
N GLN A 93 -3.58 -6.63 -13.34
CA GLN A 93 -3.07 -5.64 -14.30
C GLN A 93 -3.95 -4.38 -14.39
N GLN A 94 -5.26 -4.51 -14.25
CA GLN A 94 -6.19 -3.38 -14.31
C GLN A 94 -6.01 -2.46 -13.10
N ALA A 95 -5.90 -3.04 -11.90
CA ALA A 95 -5.59 -2.36 -10.66
C ALA A 95 -4.25 -1.61 -10.73
N LEU A 96 -3.24 -2.22 -11.35
CA LEU A 96 -1.95 -1.57 -11.57
C LEU A 96 -2.08 -0.34 -12.49
N GLN A 97 -2.77 -0.48 -13.62
CA GLN A 97 -2.98 0.63 -14.55
C GLN A 97 -3.77 1.77 -13.88
N PHE A 98 -4.82 1.44 -13.15
CA PHE A 98 -5.62 2.39 -12.38
C PHE A 98 -4.79 3.10 -11.32
N ALA A 99 -3.98 2.37 -10.55
CA ALA A 99 -3.09 2.93 -9.55
C ALA A 99 -2.17 4.00 -10.16
N CYS A 100 -1.37 3.61 -11.15
CA CYS A 100 -0.41 4.51 -11.80
C CYS A 100 -1.11 5.75 -12.41
N ALA A 101 -2.31 5.59 -12.98
CA ALA A 101 -2.97 6.66 -13.73
C ALA A 101 -3.76 7.64 -12.85
N GLN A 102 -4.47 7.16 -11.81
CA GLN A 102 -5.51 7.96 -11.13
C GLN A 102 -5.39 8.01 -9.61
N LEU A 103 -4.87 6.95 -8.98
CA LEU A 103 -4.92 6.84 -7.52
C LEU A 103 -3.84 7.69 -6.83
N SER A 104 -4.19 8.42 -5.76
CA SER A 104 -3.24 9.17 -4.95
C SER A 104 -2.69 8.30 -3.82
N PHE A 105 -1.39 8.04 -3.83
CA PHE A 105 -0.65 7.26 -2.83
C PHE A 105 0.84 7.56 -2.95
N ASP A 106 1.63 7.22 -1.93
CA ASP A 106 3.05 7.56 -1.86
C ASP A 106 3.92 6.44 -2.44
N ILE A 107 3.60 5.19 -2.11
CA ILE A 107 4.45 4.04 -2.38
C ILE A 107 3.69 2.91 -3.09
N LEU A 108 4.19 2.48 -4.24
CA LEU A 108 3.74 1.25 -4.89
C LEU A 108 4.62 0.08 -4.44
N SER A 109 4.05 -0.88 -3.74
CA SER A 109 4.74 -2.10 -3.32
C SER A 109 4.42 -3.26 -4.25
N ILE A 110 5.44 -4.02 -4.61
CA ILE A 110 5.29 -5.25 -5.40
C ILE A 110 5.62 -6.41 -4.50
N LYS A 111 4.59 -7.20 -4.21
CA LYS A 111 4.76 -8.41 -3.42
C LYS A 111 5.16 -9.56 -4.33
N PRO A 112 6.19 -10.35 -3.99
CA PRO A 112 6.46 -11.60 -4.67
C PRO A 112 5.23 -12.52 -4.58
N GLY A 113 4.82 -13.08 -5.70
CA GLY A 113 3.59 -13.88 -5.80
C GLY A 113 2.44 -13.20 -6.52
N THR A 114 2.50 -11.88 -6.78
CA THR A 114 1.65 -11.25 -7.81
C THR A 114 2.20 -11.56 -9.20
N SER A 115 2.23 -12.85 -9.55
CA SER A 115 2.64 -13.32 -10.86
C SER A 115 1.71 -12.77 -11.94
N GLY A 116 2.26 -12.11 -12.96
CA GLY A 116 1.52 -11.64 -14.13
C GLY A 116 1.38 -10.12 -14.27
N LEU A 117 1.83 -9.33 -13.29
CA LEU A 117 1.86 -7.87 -13.43
C LEU A 117 2.96 -7.43 -14.41
N ARG A 118 2.54 -6.87 -15.54
CA ARG A 118 3.43 -6.32 -16.57
C ARG A 118 3.59 -4.83 -16.35
N PHE A 119 4.76 -4.44 -15.89
CA PHE A 119 5.18 -3.05 -15.87
C PHE A 119 5.65 -2.64 -17.26
N THR A 120 5.23 -1.44 -17.65
CA THR A 120 5.75 -0.77 -18.85
C THR A 120 6.40 0.53 -18.42
N ARG A 121 7.36 1.00 -19.22
CA ARG A 121 7.99 2.30 -19.00
C ARG A 121 6.97 3.43 -18.88
N LYS A 122 5.92 3.41 -19.70
CA LYS A 122 4.84 4.42 -19.68
C LYS A 122 4.15 4.47 -18.31
N LEU A 123 3.76 3.31 -17.77
CA LEU A 123 3.11 3.24 -16.45
C LEU A 123 4.03 3.70 -15.33
N TYR A 124 5.32 3.33 -15.40
CA TYR A 124 6.32 3.78 -14.44
C TYR A 124 6.46 5.30 -14.45
N LEU A 125 6.64 5.92 -15.62
CA LEU A 125 6.77 7.36 -15.75
C LEU A 125 5.52 8.10 -15.29
N GLN A 126 4.32 7.62 -15.63
CA GLN A 126 3.06 8.19 -15.16
C GLN A 126 2.97 8.23 -13.63
N ALA A 127 3.41 7.19 -12.95
CA ALA A 127 3.42 7.16 -11.49
C ALA A 127 4.48 8.13 -10.93
N VAL A 128 5.71 8.09 -11.45
CA VAL A 128 6.81 8.95 -10.98
C VAL A 128 6.52 10.44 -11.20
N GLU A 129 5.91 10.83 -12.31
CA GLU A 129 5.48 12.21 -12.58
C GLU A 129 4.50 12.75 -11.53
N ARG A 130 3.75 11.85 -10.87
CA ARG A 130 2.81 12.15 -9.80
C ARG A 130 3.44 12.10 -8.40
N GLY A 131 4.74 11.88 -8.31
CA GLY A 131 5.47 11.77 -7.04
C GLY A 131 5.42 10.39 -6.39
N VAL A 132 4.92 9.36 -7.10
CA VAL A 132 4.88 7.99 -6.57
C VAL A 132 6.27 7.36 -6.58
N HIS A 133 6.59 6.62 -5.53
CA HIS A 133 7.80 5.81 -5.41
C HIS A 133 7.51 4.32 -5.48
N PHE A 134 8.47 3.54 -5.98
CA PHE A 134 8.36 2.08 -6.10
C PHE A 134 9.18 1.42 -5.00
N GLU A 135 8.55 0.57 -4.19
CA GLU A 135 9.21 -0.18 -3.13
C GLU A 135 9.68 -1.54 -3.63
N ILE A 136 10.92 -1.87 -3.28
CA ILE A 136 11.52 -3.20 -3.46
C ILE A 136 11.77 -3.78 -2.08
N HIS A 137 11.10 -4.88 -1.76
CA HIS A 137 11.31 -5.61 -0.52
C HIS A 137 12.58 -6.47 -0.64
N TYR A 138 13.72 -5.91 -0.23
CA TYR A 138 15.00 -6.63 -0.29
C TYR A 138 15.00 -7.93 0.54
N GLY A 139 14.16 -8.03 1.58
CA GLY A 139 13.99 -9.25 2.37
C GLY A 139 13.55 -10.45 1.51
N ASP A 140 12.79 -10.21 0.44
CA ASP A 140 12.31 -11.26 -0.45
C ASP A 140 13.43 -11.87 -1.31
N VAL A 141 14.60 -11.23 -1.38
CA VAL A 141 15.80 -11.77 -2.03
C VAL A 141 16.36 -12.96 -1.25
N ILE A 142 16.12 -13.01 0.07
CA ILE A 142 16.60 -14.08 0.94
C ILE A 142 15.91 -15.40 0.56
N ASP A 143 14.59 -15.35 0.32
CA ASP A 143 13.79 -16.50 -0.12
C ASP A 143 14.13 -16.89 -1.57
N ARG A 144 14.47 -18.17 -1.78
CA ARG A 144 14.86 -18.71 -3.09
C ARG A 144 13.74 -18.59 -4.14
N VAL A 145 12.48 -18.72 -3.73
CA VAL A 145 11.34 -18.69 -4.66
C VAL A 145 11.16 -17.28 -5.22
N ASN A 146 11.28 -16.29 -4.36
CA ASN A 146 10.95 -14.89 -4.66
C ASN A 146 12.14 -14.09 -5.19
N ARG A 147 13.37 -14.52 -4.88
CA ARG A 147 14.64 -13.89 -5.30
C ARG A 147 14.69 -13.47 -6.76
N LYS A 148 14.34 -14.39 -7.68
CA LYS A 148 14.40 -14.10 -9.12
C LYS A 148 13.49 -12.93 -9.51
N ASN A 149 12.26 -12.92 -8.96
CA ASN A 149 11.28 -11.89 -9.25
C ASN A 149 11.69 -10.54 -8.66
N THR A 150 12.17 -10.51 -7.42
CA THR A 150 12.62 -9.27 -6.77
C THR A 150 13.79 -8.64 -7.51
N ILE A 151 14.79 -9.44 -7.91
CA ILE A 151 15.93 -8.95 -8.72
C ILE A 151 15.45 -8.44 -10.08
N HIS A 152 14.54 -9.16 -10.74
CA HIS A 152 13.97 -8.76 -12.03
C HIS A 152 13.29 -7.39 -11.97
N TYR A 153 12.37 -7.18 -11.03
CA TYR A 153 11.67 -5.89 -10.89
C TYR A 153 12.62 -4.76 -10.48
N SER A 154 13.60 -5.05 -9.62
CA SER A 154 14.63 -4.07 -9.23
C SER A 154 15.39 -3.55 -10.44
N HIS A 155 15.85 -4.47 -11.31
CA HIS A 155 16.54 -4.11 -12.54
C HIS A 155 15.62 -3.35 -13.50
N LEU A 156 14.36 -3.79 -13.64
CA LEU A 156 13.38 -3.19 -14.53
C LEU A 156 13.08 -1.73 -14.15
N PHE A 157 12.89 -1.41 -12.87
CA PHE A 157 12.69 -0.03 -12.42
C PHE A 157 13.92 0.84 -12.57
N HIS A 158 15.10 0.29 -12.30
CA HIS A 158 16.35 1.00 -12.55
C HIS A 158 16.51 1.39 -14.03
N VAL A 159 16.24 0.45 -14.95
CA VAL A 159 16.31 0.71 -16.40
C VAL A 159 15.30 1.77 -16.83
N TYR A 160 14.08 1.74 -16.29
CA TYR A 160 13.07 2.74 -16.60
C TYR A 160 13.43 4.14 -16.09
N GLY A 161 14.04 4.23 -14.91
CA GLY A 161 14.49 5.50 -14.32
C GLY A 161 15.71 6.11 -15.03
N LYS A 162 16.62 5.28 -15.56
CA LYS A 162 17.89 5.73 -16.16
C LYS A 162 17.77 6.50 -17.47
N SER A 163 16.70 6.31 -18.22
CA SER A 163 16.57 6.90 -19.55
C SER A 163 15.78 8.23 -19.52
N LYS A 164 16.05 9.04 -18.50
CA LYS A 164 15.75 10.47 -18.50
C LYS A 164 16.87 11.23 -19.19
#